data_AF-A0A436DN10-F1
#
_entry.id   AF-A0A436DN10-F1
#
_cell.length_a   1.000
_cell.length_b   1.000
_cell.length_c   1.000
_cell.angle_alpha   90.00
_cell.angle_beta   90.00
_cell.angle_gamma   90.00
#
_symmetry.space_group_name_H-M   'P 1'
#
loop_
_entity.id
_entity.type
_entity.pdbx_description
1 polymer ?
#
loop_
_entity_poly.entity_id
_entity_poly.type
_entity_poly.pdbx_seq_one_letter_code
_entity_poly.pdbx_strand_id
1 'polypeptide(L)'
;IRDSAKKILEVYRSTNAAQARGETITPAAQWLLDNNYLVEETIFQVKRDLPRRFYRQLPTLKLPDGGSVPRALALAWTYVAHSDSSVSATMFKSIVQGFQSVEPLKIGELWALPSLLRFVLIENLRRLAVRVN
;
A
#
# COMPACT_ATOMS: atom_id res chain seq x y z
N ILE A 1 -6.43 -4.49 -1.74
CA ILE A 1 -5.45 -5.61 -1.57
C ILE A 1 -5.72 -6.87 -2.40
N ARG A 2 -6.87 -7.58 -2.31
CA ARG A 2 -7.08 -8.80 -3.13
C ARG A 2 -7.10 -8.49 -4.63
N ASP A 3 -7.86 -7.47 -5.02
CA ASP A 3 -7.89 -6.95 -6.39
C ASP A 3 -6.49 -6.48 -6.85
N SER A 4 -5.77 -5.78 -5.97
CA SER A 4 -4.41 -5.28 -6.21
C SER A 4 -3.41 -6.41 -6.43
N ALA A 5 -3.46 -7.43 -5.58
CA ALA A 5 -2.66 -8.64 -5.74
C ALA A 5 -2.94 -9.33 -7.07
N LYS A 6 -4.22 -9.46 -7.44
CA LYS A 6 -4.62 -10.08 -8.71
C LYS A 6 -4.05 -9.32 -9.91
N LYS A 7 -4.22 -8.00 -9.95
CA LYS A 7 -3.73 -7.15 -11.04
C LYS A 7 -2.20 -7.12 -11.14
N ILE A 8 -1.50 -7.06 -10.01
CA ILE A 8 -0.03 -7.13 -10.01
C ILE A 8 0.43 -8.49 -10.55
N LEU A 9 -0.21 -9.59 -10.14
CA LEU A 9 0.11 -10.93 -10.63
C LEU A 9 -0.16 -11.09 -12.13
N GLU A 10 -1.23 -10.48 -12.63
CA GLU A 10 -1.53 -10.45 -14.08
C GLU A 10 -0.41 -9.75 -14.85
N VAL A 11 0.04 -8.57 -14.40
CA VAL A 11 1.15 -7.83 -15.03
C VAL A 11 2.47 -8.59 -14.93
N TYR A 12 2.74 -9.24 -13.80
CA TYR A 12 3.93 -10.09 -13.65
C TYR A 12 3.92 -11.22 -14.68
N ARG A 13 2.80 -11.92 -14.83
CA ARG A 13 2.67 -13.05 -15.78
C ARG A 13 2.80 -12.60 -17.22
N SER A 14 2.17 -11.49 -17.61
CA SER A 14 2.28 -10.97 -18.97
C SER A 14 3.71 -10.52 -19.29
N THR A 15 4.36 -9.80 -18.38
CA THR A 15 5.75 -9.35 -18.53
C THR A 15 6.71 -10.53 -18.63
N ASN A 16 6.55 -11.54 -17.77
CA ASN A 16 7.41 -12.72 -17.77
C ASN A 16 7.25 -13.51 -19.08
N ALA A 17 6.02 -13.63 -19.59
CA ALA A 17 5.76 -14.26 -20.87
C ALA A 17 6.36 -13.49 -22.05
N ALA A 18 6.30 -12.15 -22.04
CA ALA A 18 6.94 -11.29 -23.03
C ALA A 18 8.46 -11.47 -23.04
N GLN A 19 9.09 -11.45 -21.87
CA GLN A 19 10.53 -11.69 -21.72
C GLN A 19 10.93 -13.07 -22.25
N ALA A 20 10.16 -14.12 -21.94
CA ALA A 20 10.42 -15.48 -22.43
C ALA A 20 10.32 -15.61 -23.96
N ARG A 21 9.57 -14.71 -24.62
CA ARG A 21 9.51 -14.61 -26.10
C ARG A 21 10.62 -13.76 -26.70
N GLY A 22 11.51 -13.18 -25.89
CA GLY A 22 12.58 -12.29 -26.34
C GLY A 22 12.13 -10.86 -26.64
N GLU A 23 10.91 -10.48 -26.21
CA GLU A 23 10.43 -9.11 -26.36
C GLU A 23 11.18 -8.15 -25.43
N THR A 24 11.41 -6.92 -25.89
CA THR A 24 11.98 -5.87 -25.05
C THR A 24 10.96 -5.43 -24.01
N ILE A 25 11.27 -5.60 -22.72
CA ILE A 25 10.46 -5.10 -21.61
C ILE A 25 11.04 -3.81 -21.06
N THR A 26 10.19 -2.96 -20.49
CA THR A 26 10.65 -1.70 -19.88
C THR A 26 11.45 -1.95 -18.60
N PRO A 27 12.34 -1.03 -18.17
CA PRO A 27 13.05 -1.16 -16.90
C PRO A 27 12.11 -1.29 -15.68
N ALA A 28 10.96 -0.63 -15.73
CA ALA A 28 9.94 -0.73 -14.67
C ALA A 28 9.27 -2.12 -14.63
N ALA A 29 9.06 -2.74 -15.78
CA ALA A 29 8.53 -4.09 -15.88
C ALA A 29 9.56 -5.13 -15.40
N GLN A 30 10.84 -4.95 -15.76
CA GLN A 30 11.94 -5.77 -15.23
C GLN A 30 12.04 -5.67 -13.70
N TRP A 31 11.96 -4.45 -13.13
CA TRP A 31 11.96 -4.26 -11.68
C TRP A 31 10.85 -5.07 -11.00
N LEU A 32 9.65 -5.13 -11.59
CA LEU A 32 8.56 -5.93 -11.04
C LEU A 32 8.87 -7.43 -11.08
N LEU A 33 9.50 -7.93 -12.14
CA LEU A 33 9.93 -9.33 -12.21
C LEU A 33 10.94 -9.66 -11.11
N ASP A 34 11.95 -8.82 -10.96
CA ASP A 34 13.05 -9.00 -10.02
C ASP A 34 12.56 -8.94 -8.55
N ASN A 35 11.51 -8.16 -8.29
CA ASN A 35 11.03 -7.87 -6.93
C ASN A 35 9.68 -8.52 -6.59
N ASN A 36 9.12 -9.38 -7.46
CA ASN A 36 7.79 -9.96 -7.23
C ASN A 36 7.68 -10.72 -5.89
N TYR A 37 8.75 -11.39 -5.46
CA TYR A 37 8.78 -12.10 -4.16
C TYR A 37 8.50 -11.16 -2.98
N LEU A 38 9.09 -9.95 -2.98
CA LEU A 38 8.89 -8.95 -1.94
C LEU A 38 7.46 -8.42 -1.94
N VAL A 39 6.88 -8.26 -3.14
CA VAL A 39 5.49 -7.82 -3.30
C VAL A 39 4.52 -8.87 -2.76
N GLU A 40 4.73 -10.14 -3.10
CA GLU A 40 3.93 -11.26 -2.59
C GLU A 40 4.02 -11.39 -1.07
N GLU A 41 5.23 -11.30 -0.52
CA GLU A 41 5.46 -11.32 0.93
C GLU A 41 4.73 -10.14 1.60
N THR A 42 4.84 -8.93 1.06
CA THR A 42 4.18 -7.74 1.60
C THR A 42 2.66 -7.89 1.57
N ILE A 43 2.09 -8.43 0.48
CA ILE A 43 0.65 -8.72 0.38
C ILE A 43 0.23 -9.72 1.46
N PHE A 44 1.04 -10.77 1.69
CA PHE A 44 0.77 -11.76 2.72
C PHE A 44 0.80 -11.14 4.12
N GLN A 45 1.84 -10.36 4.44
CA GLN A 45 1.97 -9.65 5.71
C GLN A 45 0.78 -8.71 5.95
N VAL A 46 0.36 -7.92 4.96
CA VAL A 46 -0.81 -7.03 5.08
C VAL A 46 -2.08 -7.83 5.38
N LYS A 47 -2.31 -8.97 4.73
CA LYS A 47 -3.50 -9.81 5.01
C LYS A 47 -3.47 -10.41 6.41
N ARG A 48 -2.30 -10.82 6.89
CA ARG A 48 -2.09 -11.41 8.21
C ARG A 48 -2.27 -10.37 9.31
N ASP A 49 -1.66 -9.20 9.13
CA ASP A 49 -1.53 -8.17 10.17
C ASP A 49 -2.71 -7.19 10.16
N LEU A 50 -3.52 -7.19 9.09
CA LEU A 50 -4.70 -6.35 8.95
C LEU A 50 -5.98 -7.17 8.64
N PRO A 51 -6.38 -8.12 9.50
CA PRO A 51 -7.55 -8.94 9.27
C PRO A 51 -8.83 -8.09 9.23
N ARG A 52 -9.82 -8.50 8.43
CA ARG A 52 -11.05 -7.72 8.17
C ARG A 52 -11.79 -7.30 9.45
N ARG A 53 -11.80 -8.16 10.48
CA ARG A 53 -12.42 -7.86 11.78
C ARG A 53 -11.69 -6.71 12.49
N PHE A 54 -10.36 -6.75 12.53
CA PHE A 54 -9.54 -5.70 13.13
C PHE A 54 -9.68 -4.38 12.37
N TYR A 55 -9.58 -4.41 11.04
CA TYR A 55 -9.76 -3.22 10.20
C TYR A 55 -11.08 -2.49 10.46
N ARG A 56 -12.19 -3.24 10.61
CA ARG A 56 -13.53 -2.68 10.87
C ARG A 56 -13.69 -2.05 12.26
N GLN A 57 -12.80 -2.36 13.20
CA GLN A 57 -12.84 -1.80 14.56
C GLN A 57 -12.07 -0.48 14.67
N LEU A 58 -11.31 -0.11 13.64
CA LEU A 58 -10.53 1.13 13.65
C LEU A 58 -11.48 2.35 13.65
N PRO A 59 -11.21 3.38 14.49
CA PRO A 59 -11.90 4.66 14.41
C PRO A 59 -11.85 5.25 13.00
N THR A 60 -12.99 5.75 12.54
CA THR A 60 -13.13 6.29 11.17
C THR A 60 -13.34 7.78 11.15
N LEU A 61 -12.84 8.44 10.11
CA LEU A 61 -13.24 9.80 9.74
C LEU A 61 -14.32 9.77 8.66
N LYS A 62 -15.16 10.80 8.62
CA LYS A 62 -16.14 11.01 7.53
C LYS A 62 -15.46 11.70 6.37
N LEU A 63 -15.74 11.23 5.16
CA LEU A 63 -15.31 11.84 3.91
C LEU A 63 -16.37 12.84 3.40
N PRO A 64 -15.97 13.82 2.58
CA PRO A 64 -16.91 14.81 2.03
C PRO A 64 -18.04 14.21 1.18
N ASP A 65 -17.81 13.06 0.57
CA ASP A 65 -18.76 12.31 -0.26
C ASP A 65 -19.76 11.46 0.54
N GLY A 66 -19.74 11.58 1.88
CA GLY A 66 -20.59 10.80 2.79
C GLY A 66 -20.04 9.43 3.16
N GLY A 67 -18.88 9.03 2.60
CA GLY A 67 -18.17 7.81 2.98
C GLY A 67 -17.48 7.94 4.35
N SER A 68 -16.89 6.83 4.82
CA SER A 68 -15.95 6.86 5.94
C SER A 68 -14.79 5.92 5.73
N VAL A 69 -13.64 6.29 6.29
CA VAL A 69 -12.41 5.48 6.23
C VAL A 69 -11.71 5.49 7.58
N PRO A 70 -10.96 4.44 7.94
CA PRO A 70 -10.13 4.47 9.15
C PRO A 70 -9.20 5.68 9.17
N ARG A 71 -9.14 6.39 10.29
CA ARG A 71 -8.24 7.56 10.47
C ARG A 71 -6.79 7.20 10.18
N ALA A 72 -6.33 6.06 10.69
CA ALA A 72 -5.00 5.52 10.41
C ALA A 72 -4.74 5.26 8.91
N LEU A 73 -5.77 4.84 8.15
CA LEU A 73 -5.63 4.62 6.71
C LEU A 73 -5.49 5.97 5.99
N ALA A 74 -6.30 6.95 6.36
CA ALA A 74 -6.19 8.30 5.81
C ALA A 74 -4.81 8.90 6.08
N LEU A 75 -4.27 8.73 7.30
CA LEU A 75 -2.93 9.19 7.65
C LEU A 75 -1.83 8.53 6.81
N ALA A 76 -1.88 7.20 6.66
CA ALA A 76 -0.94 6.46 5.80
C ALA A 76 -1.04 6.88 4.34
N TRP A 77 -2.26 7.11 3.84
CA TRP A 77 -2.50 7.57 2.48
C TRP A 77 -1.96 8.99 2.24
N THR A 78 -2.24 9.91 3.16
CA THR A 78 -1.73 11.28 3.13
C THR A 78 -0.20 11.30 3.12
N TYR A 79 0.44 10.48 3.97
CA TYR A 79 1.90 10.38 3.98
C TYR A 79 2.45 9.98 2.61
N VAL A 80 1.95 8.87 2.05
CA VAL A 80 2.41 8.37 0.76
C VAL A 80 2.16 9.36 -0.38
N ALA A 81 1.04 10.08 -0.34
CA ALA A 81 0.71 11.09 -1.35
C ALA A 81 1.67 12.30 -1.32
N HIS A 82 2.12 12.72 -0.12
CA HIS A 82 3.03 13.85 0.03
C HIS A 82 4.51 13.48 -0.11
N SER A 83 4.85 12.21 0.12
CA SER A 83 6.23 11.72 0.02
C SER A 83 6.56 11.08 -1.33
N ASP A 84 5.61 11.07 -2.26
CA ASP A 84 5.70 10.33 -3.54
C ASP A 84 6.14 8.86 -3.32
N SER A 85 5.53 8.21 -2.34
CA SER A 85 5.87 6.84 -1.91
C SER A 85 7.28 6.65 -1.34
N SER A 86 8.07 7.70 -1.15
CA SER A 86 9.34 7.64 -0.40
C SER A 86 9.06 7.46 1.09
N VAL A 87 9.59 6.40 1.68
CA VAL A 87 9.32 6.03 3.07
C VAL A 87 10.55 6.26 3.93
N SER A 88 10.38 7.02 5.01
CA SER A 88 11.37 7.22 6.07
C SER A 88 10.69 7.07 7.41
N ALA A 89 11.27 6.27 8.30
CA ALA A 89 10.78 6.08 9.66
C ALA A 89 10.70 7.42 10.41
N THR A 90 11.68 8.31 10.20
CA THR A 90 11.69 9.64 10.82
C THR A 90 10.55 10.50 10.32
N MET A 91 10.36 10.62 9.01
CA MET A 91 9.27 11.42 8.44
C MET A 91 7.89 10.87 8.81
N PHE A 92 7.74 9.55 8.78
CA PHE A 92 6.50 8.90 9.16
C PHE A 92 6.20 9.07 10.66
N LYS A 93 7.21 9.03 11.52
CA LYS A 93 7.05 9.37 12.94
C LYS A 93 6.59 10.82 13.11
N SER A 94 7.19 11.76 12.39
CA SER A 94 6.83 13.18 12.50
C SER A 94 5.37 13.44 12.09
N ILE A 95 4.88 12.85 10.99
CA ILE A 95 3.48 13.04 10.58
C ILE A 95 2.50 12.40 11.60
N VAL A 96 2.85 11.24 12.15
CA VAL A 96 2.04 10.57 13.19
C VAL A 96 2.01 11.40 14.48
N GLN A 97 3.14 11.95 14.91
CA GLN A 97 3.21 12.83 16.07
C GLN A 97 2.40 14.12 15.86
N GLY A 98 2.48 14.72 14.67
CA GLY A 98 1.70 15.90 14.31
C GLY A 98 0.19 15.64 14.30
N PHE A 99 -0.25 14.47 13.84
CA PHE A 99 -1.67 14.09 13.92
C PHE A 99 -2.12 13.88 15.37
N GLN A 100 -1.31 13.19 16.18
CA GLN A 100 -1.63 12.89 17.57
C GLN A 100 -1.67 14.13 18.49
N SER A 101 -0.99 15.23 18.13
CA SER A 101 -1.06 16.48 18.92
C SER A 101 -2.43 17.17 18.82
N VAL A 102 -3.21 16.85 17.78
CA VAL A 102 -4.57 17.36 17.58
C VAL A 102 -5.59 16.33 18.04
N GLU A 103 -5.46 15.09 17.56
CA GLU A 103 -6.38 14.01 17.90
C GLU A 103 -5.59 12.72 18.17
N PRO A 104 -5.42 12.33 19.45
CA PRO A 104 -4.69 11.13 19.82
C PRO A 104 -5.24 9.89 19.10
N LEU A 105 -4.32 9.05 18.62
CA LEU A 105 -4.64 7.76 18.02
C LEU A 105 -4.80 6.72 19.13
N LYS A 106 -5.75 5.81 18.97
CA LYS A 106 -5.85 4.64 19.83
C LYS A 106 -4.67 3.71 19.57
N ILE A 107 -4.32 2.89 20.56
CA ILE A 107 -3.23 1.90 20.42
C ILE A 107 -3.44 1.00 19.19
N GLY A 108 -4.67 0.54 18.92
CA GLY A 108 -4.97 -0.25 17.73
C GLY A 108 -4.72 0.47 16.41
N GLU A 109 -4.88 1.79 16.36
CA GLU A 109 -4.56 2.58 15.17
C GLU A 109 -3.05 2.66 14.95
N LEU A 110 -2.27 2.89 16.01
CA LEU A 110 -0.80 2.91 15.93
C LEU A 110 -0.24 1.58 15.47
N TRP A 111 -0.80 0.46 15.95
CA TRP A 111 -0.43 -0.89 15.50
C TRP A 111 -0.81 -1.16 14.05
N ALA A 112 -1.89 -0.54 13.54
CA ALA A 112 -2.33 -0.71 12.17
C ALA A 112 -1.47 0.08 11.16
N LEU A 113 -0.81 1.16 11.58
CA LEU A 113 -0.09 2.08 10.69
C LEU A 113 0.93 1.41 9.76
N PRO A 114 1.83 0.51 10.21
CA PRO A 114 2.79 -0.15 9.32
C PRO A 114 2.11 -0.99 8.23
N SER A 115 1.07 -1.73 8.59
CA SER A 115 0.30 -2.58 7.66
C SER A 115 -0.54 -1.74 6.69
N LEU A 116 -1.08 -0.62 7.15
CA LEU A 116 -1.80 0.34 6.30
C LEU A 116 -0.86 1.06 5.35
N LEU A 117 0.36 1.41 5.78
CA LEU A 117 1.38 1.98 4.91
C LEU A 117 1.77 1.01 3.79
N ARG A 118 2.06 -0.26 4.13
CA ARG A 118 2.29 -1.33 3.14
C ARG A 118 1.11 -1.50 2.19
N PHE A 119 -0.11 -1.50 2.73
CA PHE A 119 -1.33 -1.57 1.93
C PHE A 119 -1.38 -0.45 0.88
N VAL A 120 -1.17 0.80 1.28
CA VAL A 120 -1.22 1.96 0.37
C VAL A 120 -0.12 1.87 -0.69
N LEU A 121 1.10 1.46 -0.31
CA LEU A 121 2.20 1.28 -1.25
C LEU A 121 1.89 0.18 -2.29
N ILE A 122 1.24 -0.92 -1.90
CA ILE A 122 0.78 -1.95 -2.83
C ILE A 122 -0.32 -1.40 -3.76
N GLU A 123 -1.24 -0.59 -3.27
CA GLU A 123 -2.24 0.07 -4.14
C GLU A 123 -1.58 1.02 -5.15
N ASN A 124 -0.53 1.75 -4.74
CA ASN A 124 0.27 2.59 -5.66
C ASN A 124 1.02 1.74 -6.68
N LEU A 125 1.69 0.67 -6.24
CA LEU A 125 2.38 -0.26 -7.13
C LEU A 125 1.42 -0.86 -8.16
N ARG A 126 0.22 -1.26 -7.74
CA ARG A 126 -0.83 -1.74 -8.67
C ARG A 126 -1.14 -0.69 -9.74
N ARG A 127 -1.28 0.59 -9.37
CA ARG A 127 -1.53 1.67 -10.34
C ARG A 127 -0.38 1.84 -11.32
N LEU A 128 0.87 1.70 -10.87
CA LEU A 128 2.05 1.81 -11.72
C LEU A 128 2.23 0.58 -12.62
N ALA A 129 2.07 -0.62 -12.07
CA ALA A 129 2.19 -1.89 -12.79
C ALA A 129 1.23 -1.96 -13.99
N VAL A 130 -0.01 -1.51 -13.82
CA VAL A 130 -1.00 -1.49 -14.91
C VAL A 130 -0.63 -0.50 -16.03
N ARG A 131 0.23 0.49 -15.78
CA ARG A 131 0.65 1.48 -16.78
C ARG A 131 1.88 1.05 -17.59
N VAL A 132 2.62 0.05 -17.12
CA VAL A 132 3.84 -0.45 -17.77
C VAL A 132 3.61 -1.75 -18.55
N ASN A 133 2.41 -2.30 -18.45
CA ASN A 133 1.92 -3.43 -19.25
C ASN A 133 1.24 -2.94 -20.53
#